data_AF-A0A957U0U1-F1
#
_entry.id   AF-A0A957U0U1-F1
#
_cell.length_a   1.000
_cell.length_b   1.000
_cell.length_c   1.000
_cell.angle_alpha   90.00
_cell.angle_beta   90.00
_cell.angle_gamma   90.00
#
_symmetry.space_group_name_H-M   'P 1'
#
loop_
_entity.id
_entity.type
_entity.pdbx_description
1 polymer ?
#
loop_
_entity_poly.entity_id
_entity_poly.type
_entity_poly.pdbx_seq_one_letter_code
_entity_poly.pdbx_strand_id
1 'polypeptide(L)'
;MPSKRFFSLLTGMILVSALLLLSACSRDNLPSVSDLPQQLQDLPAQLPQLPKELDSLPAIPDALRQLPGMLEELGLPDLSGIANLPDIDDLPILNSEPGSMVFNGPSERRLAVGDRLPGSNIELVGVADGNAEFRIDGLRSIRTTGDSLDFDGPWPGAPDITYNVRLRIYHVGDDSIRAAGVHQLTIPNVMPTPGDVTLGANTFRFPFTTSAGRGESFPGTTYGFVAAGEPGAEISGLPAGDYPYVKMGDSLRWRGSLRPDIPAEYNLRMVTYNESNARIGGIVNLSLP
;
A
#
# COMPACT_ATOMS: atom_id res chain seq x y z
N MET A 1 -10.39 46.80 -30.91
CA MET A 1 -10.50 46.49 -32.36
C MET A 1 -11.20 45.14 -32.51
N PRO A 2 -12.38 45.08 -33.13
CA PRO A 2 -13.11 43.85 -33.40
C PRO A 2 -12.87 43.35 -34.85
N SER A 3 -13.57 42.27 -35.22
CA SER A 3 -13.74 41.70 -36.57
C SER A 3 -12.74 40.56 -36.89
N LYS A 4 -13.12 39.39 -37.43
CA LYS A 4 -14.31 38.99 -38.19
C LYS A 4 -14.47 37.46 -38.16
N ARG A 5 -15.74 37.03 -38.17
CA ARG A 5 -16.23 35.70 -38.55
C ARG A 5 -16.23 35.52 -40.08
N PHE A 6 -16.51 34.27 -40.52
CA PHE A 6 -17.23 33.82 -41.74
C PHE A 6 -16.43 33.19 -42.90
N PHE A 7 -16.73 31.91 -43.20
CA PHE A 7 -17.31 31.30 -44.45
C PHE A 7 -16.97 29.79 -44.49
N SER A 8 -17.95 28.86 -44.34
CA SER A 8 -18.78 28.18 -45.37
C SER A 8 -17.98 27.15 -46.19
N LEU A 9 -18.21 25.82 -46.12
CA LEU A 9 -19.34 24.98 -46.62
C LEU A 9 -19.60 25.05 -48.14
N LEU A 10 -19.74 23.84 -48.74
CA LEU A 10 -20.04 23.44 -50.14
C LEU A 10 -18.87 23.54 -51.12
N THR A 11 -18.50 22.56 -51.96
CA THR A 11 -19.25 21.73 -52.95
C THR A 11 -18.28 20.58 -53.34
N GLY A 12 -18.58 19.29 -53.53
CA GLY A 12 -19.64 18.64 -54.30
C GLY A 12 -19.04 17.89 -55.51
N MET A 13 -18.96 16.55 -55.38
CA MET A 13 -19.35 15.53 -56.38
C MET A 13 -18.73 15.49 -57.81
N ILE A 14 -17.79 14.56 -58.04
CA ILE A 14 -17.42 13.88 -59.33
C ILE A 14 -16.70 12.58 -58.89
N LEU A 15 -16.97 11.33 -59.28
CA LEU A 15 -17.82 10.67 -60.26
C LEU A 15 -17.85 9.17 -59.90
N VAL A 16 -19.02 8.55 -60.06
CA VAL A 16 -19.27 7.10 -60.01
C VAL A 16 -18.74 6.43 -61.28
N SER A 17 -17.86 5.43 -61.14
CA SER A 17 -17.55 4.32 -62.08
C SER A 17 -16.36 3.55 -61.45
N ALA A 18 -16.35 2.25 -61.16
CA ALA A 18 -17.04 1.14 -61.76
C ALA A 18 -17.32 0.06 -60.69
N LEU A 19 -18.56 -0.39 -60.67
CA LEU A 19 -18.99 -1.65 -60.09
C LEU A 19 -18.86 -2.71 -61.20
N LEU A 20 -18.16 -3.82 -60.92
CA LEU A 20 -18.17 -5.15 -61.56
C LEU A 20 -16.73 -5.66 -61.77
N LEU A 21 -16.23 -6.42 -60.80
CA LEU A 21 -15.53 -7.68 -61.02
C LEU A 21 -15.66 -8.50 -59.73
N LEU A 22 -16.57 -9.46 -59.77
CA LEU A 22 -16.84 -10.45 -58.75
C LEU A 22 -15.78 -11.56 -58.80
N SER A 23 -15.49 -12.10 -57.61
CA SER A 23 -15.15 -13.50 -57.35
C SER A 23 -13.77 -14.02 -57.78
N ALA A 24 -12.82 -14.01 -56.84
CA ALA A 24 -12.10 -15.21 -56.37
C ALA A 24 -10.88 -14.76 -55.56
N CYS A 25 -10.87 -15.01 -54.25
CA CYS A 25 -9.69 -15.37 -53.47
C CYS A 25 -10.12 -15.77 -52.07
N SER A 26 -9.86 -17.03 -51.74
CA SER A 26 -10.27 -17.73 -50.54
C SER A 26 -9.81 -17.05 -49.25
N ARG A 27 -10.71 -17.03 -48.27
CA ARG A 27 -10.36 -17.18 -46.85
C ARG A 27 -9.76 -18.58 -46.71
N ASP A 28 -8.47 -18.68 -46.44
CA ASP A 28 -7.80 -19.79 -45.74
C ASP A 28 -6.28 -19.57 -45.85
N ASN A 29 -5.71 -18.85 -44.88
CA ASN A 29 -4.32 -18.98 -44.44
C ASN A 29 -4.03 -17.92 -43.37
N LEU A 30 -4.47 -18.20 -42.15
CA LEU A 30 -3.82 -17.67 -40.96
C LEU A 30 -2.96 -18.82 -40.39
N PRO A 31 -1.67 -18.62 -40.11
CA PRO A 31 -0.86 -19.66 -39.50
C PRO A 31 -1.42 -20.03 -38.13
N SER A 32 -1.56 -21.33 -37.89
CA SER A 32 -1.97 -21.85 -36.58
C SER A 32 -0.84 -21.63 -35.57
N VAL A 33 -1.21 -21.47 -34.30
CA VAL A 33 -0.29 -21.31 -33.15
C VAL A 33 0.65 -22.53 -32.94
N SER A 34 0.55 -23.55 -33.80
CA SER A 34 1.32 -24.80 -33.73
C SER A 34 2.73 -24.71 -34.34
N ASP A 35 3.11 -23.59 -34.98
CA ASP A 35 4.42 -23.44 -35.65
C ASP A 35 5.46 -22.69 -34.80
N LEU A 36 5.36 -22.78 -33.47
CA LEU A 36 6.45 -22.34 -32.59
C LEU A 36 7.54 -23.44 -32.55
N PRO A 37 8.83 -23.10 -32.69
CA PRO A 37 9.91 -24.07 -32.66
C PRO A 37 9.92 -24.84 -31.32
N GLN A 38 9.99 -26.18 -31.40
CA GLN A 38 9.97 -27.12 -30.27
C GLN A 38 11.06 -26.87 -29.20
N GLN A 39 12.07 -26.03 -29.47
CA GLN A 39 13.14 -25.71 -28.51
C GLN A 39 12.73 -24.85 -27.31
N LEU A 40 11.47 -24.39 -27.23
CA LEU A 40 10.92 -23.72 -26.04
C LEU A 40 10.09 -24.66 -25.14
N GLN A 41 9.90 -25.93 -25.51
CA GLN A 41 9.10 -26.89 -24.73
C GLN A 41 9.92 -27.71 -23.71
N ASP A 42 11.26 -27.62 -23.76
CA ASP A 42 12.17 -28.37 -22.87
C ASP A 42 12.85 -27.49 -21.80
N LEU A 43 12.23 -26.38 -21.40
CA LEU A 43 12.64 -25.70 -20.16
C LEU A 43 12.14 -26.52 -18.96
N PRO A 44 13.02 -26.97 -18.04
CA PRO A 44 12.57 -27.61 -16.83
C PRO A 44 11.73 -26.62 -16.03
N ALA A 45 10.41 -26.88 -15.97
CA ALA A 45 9.48 -26.25 -15.05
C ALA A 45 9.78 -26.73 -13.63
N GLN A 46 10.89 -26.26 -13.08
CA GLN A 46 11.19 -26.34 -11.65
C GLN A 46 11.56 -24.94 -11.17
N LEU A 47 10.60 -24.03 -11.29
CA LEU A 47 10.51 -22.98 -10.29
C LEU A 47 10.13 -23.69 -8.98
N PRO A 48 10.88 -23.50 -7.87
CA PRO A 48 10.34 -23.89 -6.57
C PRO A 48 8.98 -23.23 -6.45
N GLN A 49 7.94 -24.02 -6.17
CA GLN A 49 6.65 -23.45 -5.82
C GLN A 49 6.91 -22.51 -4.65
N LEU A 50 6.73 -21.21 -4.86
CA LEU A 50 6.58 -20.30 -3.74
C LEU A 50 5.48 -20.90 -2.84
N PRO A 51 5.68 -20.97 -1.52
CA PRO A 51 4.64 -21.44 -0.62
C PRO A 51 3.34 -20.71 -0.94
N LYS A 52 2.22 -21.45 -1.05
CA LYS A 52 0.85 -20.91 -1.16
C LYS A 52 0.43 -20.05 0.05
N GLU A 53 1.35 -19.72 0.94
CA GLU A 53 1.15 -19.17 2.28
C GLU A 53 1.27 -17.63 2.32
N LEU A 54 1.72 -17.00 1.22
CA LEU A 54 1.86 -15.55 1.09
C LEU A 54 0.61 -14.84 0.57
N ASP A 55 -0.33 -15.57 -0.05
CA ASP A 55 -1.56 -15.00 -0.60
C ASP A 55 -2.58 -14.60 0.47
N SER A 56 -2.44 -15.10 1.70
CA SER A 56 -3.43 -14.97 2.77
C SER A 56 -3.16 -13.85 3.78
N LEU A 57 -2.08 -13.07 3.65
CA LEU A 57 -1.86 -11.92 4.54
C LEU A 57 -2.61 -10.69 4.01
N PRO A 58 -3.61 -10.19 4.76
CA PRO A 58 -4.42 -9.05 4.33
C PRO A 58 -3.55 -7.79 4.26
N ALA A 59 -3.87 -6.91 3.30
CA ALA A 59 -3.35 -5.55 3.21
C ALA A 59 -1.85 -5.35 2.90
N ILE A 60 -1.06 -6.38 2.55
CA ILE A 60 0.33 -6.21 2.10
C ILE A 60 0.37 -6.02 0.58
N PRO A 61 0.87 -4.88 0.06
CA PRO A 61 0.99 -4.68 -1.39
C PRO A 61 1.83 -5.76 -2.08
N ASP A 62 1.40 -6.25 -3.24
CA ASP A 62 2.08 -7.30 -4.01
C ASP A 62 3.55 -7.00 -4.29
N ALA A 63 3.86 -5.72 -4.53
CA ALA A 63 5.23 -5.26 -4.75
C ALA A 63 6.16 -5.53 -3.55
N LEU A 64 5.65 -5.58 -2.33
CA LEU A 64 6.43 -5.95 -1.14
C LEU A 64 6.62 -7.45 -1.02
N ARG A 65 5.65 -8.25 -1.49
CA ARG A 65 5.76 -9.72 -1.49
C ARG A 65 6.89 -10.20 -2.41
N GLN A 66 7.25 -9.40 -3.42
CA GLN A 66 8.34 -9.68 -4.36
C GLN A 66 9.73 -9.37 -3.77
N LEU A 67 9.81 -8.63 -2.66
CA LEU A 67 11.07 -8.26 -2.04
C LEU A 67 11.46 -9.31 -0.98
N PRO A 68 12.63 -9.97 -1.11
CA PRO A 68 13.08 -10.97 -0.15
C PRO A 68 13.24 -10.39 1.27
N GLY A 69 12.73 -11.10 2.29
CA GLY A 69 12.90 -10.73 3.71
C GLY A 69 11.98 -9.60 4.21
N MET A 70 11.10 -9.07 3.36
CA MET A 70 10.27 -7.91 3.74
C MET A 70 9.20 -8.23 4.79
N LEU A 71 8.65 -9.44 4.79
CA LEU A 71 7.64 -9.82 5.78
C LEU A 71 8.25 -9.86 7.19
N GLU A 72 9.46 -10.40 7.29
CA GLU A 72 10.25 -10.45 8.52
C GLU A 72 10.64 -9.04 8.96
N GLU A 73 11.06 -8.17 8.03
CA GLU A 73 11.37 -6.77 8.32
C GLU A 73 10.15 -5.98 8.80
N LEU A 74 8.96 -6.25 8.24
CA LEU A 74 7.71 -5.67 8.72
C LEU A 74 7.45 -6.05 10.19
N GLY A 75 8.09 -7.10 10.69
CA GLY A 75 7.88 -7.63 12.04
C GLY A 75 6.43 -8.07 12.22
N LEU A 76 5.79 -8.46 11.12
CA LEU A 76 4.42 -8.90 11.14
C LEU A 76 4.41 -10.32 11.68
N PRO A 77 3.56 -10.60 12.66
CA PRO A 77 3.31 -11.97 13.07
C PRO A 77 2.73 -12.76 11.90
N ASP A 78 3.03 -14.05 11.85
CA ASP A 78 2.32 -14.95 10.94
C ASP A 78 0.87 -15.09 11.41
N LEU A 79 -0.04 -14.46 10.66
CA LEU A 79 -1.46 -14.43 10.93
C LEU A 79 -2.24 -15.50 10.15
N SER A 80 -1.57 -16.26 9.27
CA SER A 80 -2.23 -17.22 8.37
C SER A 80 -2.99 -18.34 9.10
N GLY A 81 -2.60 -18.67 10.32
CA GLY A 81 -3.24 -19.69 11.14
C GLY A 81 -4.54 -19.26 11.83
N ILE A 82 -4.92 -17.98 11.77
CA ILE A 82 -6.12 -17.48 12.44
C ILE A 82 -7.28 -17.43 11.44
N ALA A 83 -8.31 -18.22 11.71
CA ALA A 83 -9.51 -18.25 10.87
C ALA A 83 -10.29 -16.93 10.96
N ASN A 84 -10.86 -16.49 9.83
CA ASN A 84 -11.76 -15.34 9.73
C ASN A 84 -11.16 -14.02 10.26
N LEU A 85 -9.89 -13.77 9.96
CA LEU A 85 -9.31 -12.46 10.16
C LEU A 85 -9.96 -11.42 9.24
N PRO A 86 -10.20 -10.21 9.74
CA PRO A 86 -10.62 -9.09 8.91
C PRO A 86 -9.59 -8.80 7.81
N ASP A 87 -10.08 -8.46 6.62
CA ASP A 87 -9.26 -8.05 5.47
C ASP A 87 -9.38 -6.53 5.23
N ILE A 88 -8.55 -5.99 4.35
CA ILE A 88 -8.56 -4.58 3.96
C ILE A 88 -9.92 -4.14 3.40
N ASP A 89 -10.66 -5.05 2.79
CA ASP A 89 -12.00 -4.79 2.25
C ASP A 89 -13.05 -4.59 3.37
N ASP A 90 -12.76 -4.98 4.61
CA ASP A 90 -13.60 -4.71 5.79
C ASP A 90 -13.37 -3.30 6.37
N LEU A 91 -12.34 -2.58 5.90
CA LEU A 91 -12.09 -1.19 6.26
C LEU A 91 -13.01 -0.26 5.47
N PRO A 92 -13.42 0.88 6.05
CA PRO A 92 -14.23 1.83 5.32
C PRO A 92 -13.48 2.37 4.11
N ILE A 93 -14.19 2.51 2.99
CA ILE A 93 -13.66 3.23 1.83
C ILE A 93 -13.64 4.72 2.20
N LEU A 94 -12.45 5.23 2.46
CA LEU A 94 -12.25 6.66 2.71
C LEU A 94 -11.97 7.38 1.39
N ASN A 95 -12.80 8.38 1.08
CA ASN A 95 -12.47 9.35 0.05
C ASN A 95 -11.39 10.28 0.60
N SER A 96 -10.13 9.99 0.28
CA SER A 96 -9.02 10.83 0.70
C SER A 96 -9.01 12.15 -0.10
N GLU A 97 -8.99 13.29 0.60
CA GLU A 97 -8.85 14.59 -0.04
C GLU A 97 -7.48 14.72 -0.74
N PRO A 98 -7.36 15.56 -1.78
CA PRO A 98 -6.06 15.84 -2.41
C PRO A 98 -5.01 16.24 -1.37
N GLY A 99 -3.82 15.63 -1.44
CA GLY A 99 -2.74 15.87 -0.48
C GLY A 99 -2.84 15.04 0.80
N SER A 100 -3.85 14.18 0.95
CA SER A 100 -3.90 13.18 2.02
C SER A 100 -3.08 11.95 1.66
N MET A 101 -2.57 11.26 2.68
CA MET A 101 -2.01 9.92 2.55
C MET A 101 -2.81 8.93 3.38
N VAL A 102 -3.06 7.76 2.78
CA VAL A 102 -3.70 6.63 3.43
C VAL A 102 -2.64 5.55 3.64
N PHE A 103 -2.50 5.11 4.88
CA PHE A 103 -1.65 3.99 5.26
C PHE A 103 -2.55 2.86 5.73
N ASN A 104 -2.32 1.65 5.23
CA ASN A 104 -3.06 0.47 5.63
C ASN A 104 -2.11 -0.69 5.84
N GLY A 105 -2.49 -1.63 6.69
CA GLY A 105 -1.68 -2.81 6.92
C GLY A 105 -2.28 -3.79 7.91
N PRO A 106 -1.68 -4.97 8.04
CA PRO A 106 -1.99 -5.90 9.11
C PRO A 106 -1.49 -5.37 10.46
N SER A 107 -2.19 -5.74 11.52
CA SER A 107 -1.89 -5.35 12.90
C SER A 107 -2.19 -6.49 13.86
N GLU A 108 -1.28 -6.77 14.80
CA GLU A 108 -1.52 -7.61 15.98
C GLU A 108 -1.32 -6.77 17.24
N ARG A 109 -2.19 -6.98 18.22
CA ARG A 109 -2.17 -6.30 19.50
C ARG A 109 -2.28 -7.30 20.62
N ARG A 110 -1.38 -7.17 21.60
CA ARG A 110 -1.58 -7.68 22.94
C ARG A 110 -2.10 -6.54 23.79
N LEU A 111 -3.23 -6.74 24.46
CA LEU A 111 -3.76 -5.80 25.44
C LEU A 111 -3.77 -6.51 26.80
N ALA A 112 -3.07 -5.95 27.79
CA ALA A 112 -3.20 -6.34 29.18
C ALA A 112 -4.39 -5.63 29.83
N VAL A 113 -4.86 -6.14 30.97
CA VAL A 113 -5.88 -5.46 31.77
C VAL A 113 -5.38 -4.06 32.16
N GLY A 114 -6.20 -3.05 31.86
CA GLY A 114 -5.88 -1.64 31.99
C GLY A 114 -5.37 -0.99 30.70
N ASP A 115 -4.97 -1.79 29.70
CA ASP A 115 -4.53 -1.26 28.42
C ASP A 115 -5.72 -0.79 27.57
N ARG A 116 -5.44 0.22 26.75
CA ARG A 116 -6.34 0.70 25.71
C ARG A 116 -5.81 0.32 24.34
N LEU A 117 -6.69 -0.09 23.45
CA LEU A 117 -6.35 -0.26 22.04
C LEU A 117 -5.92 1.11 21.48
N PRO A 118 -4.67 1.24 20.98
CA PRO A 118 -4.13 2.53 20.54
C PRO A 118 -5.03 3.25 19.53
N GLY A 119 -5.20 4.56 19.72
CA GLY A 119 -6.01 5.39 18.83
C GLY A 119 -7.53 5.27 19.02
N SER A 120 -7.99 4.42 19.94
CA SER A 120 -9.42 4.17 20.17
C SER A 120 -9.81 4.46 21.61
N ASN A 121 -11.08 4.25 21.95
CA ASN A 121 -11.60 4.26 23.31
C ASN A 121 -11.95 2.85 23.84
N ILE A 122 -11.41 1.80 23.19
CA ILE A 122 -11.60 0.40 23.58
C ILE A 122 -10.55 0.06 24.65
N GLU A 123 -10.98 -0.17 25.88
CA GLU A 123 -10.12 -0.49 27.03
C GLU A 123 -10.41 -1.90 27.54
N LEU A 124 -9.39 -2.73 27.74
CA LEU A 124 -9.54 -4.03 28.39
C LEU A 124 -9.60 -3.81 29.91
N VAL A 125 -10.73 -4.06 30.54
CA VAL A 125 -10.93 -3.80 31.98
C VAL A 125 -10.77 -5.04 32.84
N GLY A 126 -10.88 -6.23 32.27
CA GLY A 126 -10.74 -7.47 33.01
C GLY A 126 -10.76 -8.69 32.11
N VAL A 127 -10.30 -9.82 32.64
CA VAL A 127 -10.42 -11.14 32.01
C VAL A 127 -10.87 -12.14 33.06
N ALA A 128 -11.91 -12.92 32.77
CA ALA A 128 -12.48 -13.89 33.70
C ALA A 128 -13.19 -15.03 32.94
N ASP A 129 -12.94 -16.27 33.38
CA ASP A 129 -13.58 -17.47 32.84
C ASP A 129 -13.49 -17.60 31.31
N GLY A 130 -12.34 -17.23 30.73
CA GLY A 130 -12.11 -17.23 29.28
C GLY A 130 -12.81 -16.09 28.51
N ASN A 131 -13.42 -15.14 29.21
CA ASN A 131 -14.04 -13.96 28.64
C ASN A 131 -13.21 -12.71 28.94
N ALA A 132 -13.13 -11.81 27.96
CA ALA A 132 -12.52 -10.51 28.11
C ALA A 132 -13.61 -9.45 28.31
N GLU A 133 -13.50 -8.66 29.37
CA GLU A 133 -14.37 -7.53 29.63
C GLU A 133 -13.72 -6.25 29.11
N PHE A 134 -14.43 -5.55 28.22
CA PHE A 134 -14.02 -4.28 27.65
C PHE A 134 -14.93 -3.14 28.12
N ARG A 135 -14.36 -1.94 28.15
CA ARG A 135 -15.09 -0.68 28.14
C ARG A 135 -14.93 -0.04 26.77
N ILE A 136 -16.04 0.13 26.05
CA ILE A 136 -16.10 0.70 24.70
C ILE A 136 -17.10 1.85 24.75
N ASP A 137 -16.68 3.07 24.40
CA ASP A 137 -17.51 4.27 24.55
C ASP A 137 -18.07 4.45 25.98
N GLY A 138 -17.34 4.00 27.00
CA GLY A 138 -17.79 4.01 28.39
C GLY A 138 -18.79 2.91 28.76
N LEU A 139 -19.23 2.09 27.80
CA LEU A 139 -20.15 0.98 28.00
C LEU A 139 -19.39 -0.33 28.23
N ARG A 140 -19.91 -1.17 29.12
CA ARG A 140 -19.38 -2.51 29.39
C ARG A 140 -19.72 -3.47 28.25
N SER A 141 -18.75 -4.22 27.77
CA SER A 141 -18.92 -5.26 26.74
C SER A 141 -18.11 -6.50 27.10
N ILE A 142 -18.73 -7.68 27.10
CA ILE A 142 -18.01 -8.95 27.27
C ILE A 142 -17.75 -9.54 25.88
N ARG A 143 -16.53 -10.00 25.64
CA ARG A 143 -16.06 -10.57 24.37
C ARG A 143 -15.28 -11.86 24.62
N THR A 144 -15.24 -12.71 23.62
CA THR A 144 -14.56 -14.01 23.62
C THR A 144 -13.68 -14.17 22.39
N THR A 145 -12.91 -15.26 22.34
CA THR A 145 -12.18 -15.65 21.12
C THR A 145 -13.15 -15.75 19.94
N GLY A 146 -12.80 -15.10 18.83
CA GLY A 146 -13.64 -14.98 17.64
C GLY A 146 -14.47 -13.70 17.57
N ASP A 147 -14.58 -12.92 18.65
CA ASP A 147 -15.27 -11.63 18.60
C ASP A 147 -14.39 -10.53 18.01
N SER A 148 -15.04 -9.49 17.48
CA SER A 148 -14.36 -8.34 16.89
C SER A 148 -14.08 -7.22 17.89
N LEU A 149 -12.99 -6.48 17.63
CA LEU A 149 -12.67 -5.19 18.22
C LEU A 149 -12.52 -4.20 17.05
N ASP A 150 -13.61 -3.49 16.77
CA ASP A 150 -13.72 -2.58 15.64
C ASP A 150 -13.81 -1.15 16.17
N PHE A 151 -13.04 -0.25 15.55
CA PHE A 151 -13.12 1.18 15.85
C PHE A 151 -12.99 1.99 14.57
N ASP A 152 -13.80 3.04 14.49
CA ASP A 152 -13.74 4.07 13.46
C ASP A 152 -13.83 5.43 14.13
N GLY A 153 -12.84 6.28 13.91
CA GLY A 153 -12.90 7.61 14.50
C GLY A 153 -11.65 8.45 14.31
N PRO A 154 -11.67 9.68 14.84
CA PRO A 154 -10.51 10.55 14.85
C PRO A 154 -9.41 10.00 15.78
N TRP A 155 -8.16 10.30 15.44
CA TRP A 155 -7.04 10.04 16.34
C TRP A 155 -7.11 10.96 17.58
N PRO A 156 -6.95 10.45 18.81
CA PRO A 156 -6.90 11.28 20.01
C PRO A 156 -5.79 12.34 19.92
N GLY A 157 -6.15 13.61 20.08
CA GLY A 157 -5.19 14.72 19.99
C GLY A 157 -4.93 15.25 18.56
N ALA A 158 -5.42 14.58 17.53
CA ALA A 158 -5.33 15.01 16.13
C ALA A 158 -6.64 14.70 15.39
N PRO A 159 -7.70 15.51 15.57
CA PRO A 159 -9.06 15.18 15.13
C PRO A 159 -9.25 15.12 13.60
N ASP A 160 -8.29 15.64 12.84
CA ASP A 160 -8.26 15.58 11.38
C ASP A 160 -7.61 14.31 10.84
N ILE A 161 -6.89 13.55 11.69
CA ILE A 161 -6.39 12.22 11.36
C ILE A 161 -7.49 11.21 11.64
N THR A 162 -7.83 10.40 10.65
CA THR A 162 -8.82 9.31 10.82
C THR A 162 -8.10 7.99 11.02
N TYR A 163 -8.57 7.20 11.99
CA TYR A 163 -8.05 5.87 12.28
C TYR A 163 -9.19 4.85 12.29
N ASN A 164 -8.98 3.77 11.54
CA ASN A 164 -9.92 2.67 11.43
C ASN A 164 -9.17 1.38 11.74
N VAL A 165 -9.77 0.52 12.53
CA VAL A 165 -9.18 -0.76 12.89
C VAL A 165 -10.27 -1.82 12.95
N ARG A 166 -9.94 -3.00 12.44
CA ARG A 166 -10.75 -4.22 12.50
C ARG A 166 -9.89 -5.33 13.04
N LEU A 167 -10.11 -5.75 14.29
CA LEU A 167 -9.37 -6.86 14.89
C LEU A 167 -10.32 -7.99 15.27
N ARG A 168 -9.77 -9.19 15.31
CA ARG A 168 -10.40 -10.42 15.81
C ARG A 168 -9.61 -10.91 17.01
N ILE A 169 -10.28 -11.13 18.14
CA ILE A 169 -9.66 -11.76 19.30
C ILE A 169 -9.37 -13.22 18.94
N TYR A 170 -8.11 -13.64 19.02
CA TYR A 170 -7.73 -15.03 18.73
C TYR A 170 -7.19 -15.76 19.96
N HIS A 171 -6.93 -15.04 21.05
CA HIS A 171 -6.50 -15.61 22.33
C HIS A 171 -6.96 -14.75 23.51
N VAL A 172 -7.52 -15.38 24.53
CA VAL A 172 -7.84 -14.79 25.83
C VAL A 172 -7.03 -15.53 26.89
N GLY A 173 -6.08 -14.85 27.53
CA GLY A 173 -5.24 -15.39 28.60
C GLY A 173 -5.81 -15.08 30.00
N ASP A 174 -4.95 -15.04 31.01
CA ASP A 174 -5.39 -14.77 32.39
C ASP A 174 -5.54 -13.26 32.68
N ASP A 175 -4.68 -12.43 32.07
CA ASP A 175 -4.58 -10.98 32.32
C ASP A 175 -4.49 -10.16 31.04
N SER A 176 -4.63 -10.81 29.89
CA SER A 176 -4.41 -10.19 28.60
C SER A 176 -5.15 -10.91 27.49
N ILE A 177 -5.38 -10.21 26.39
CA ILE A 177 -5.88 -10.76 25.14
C ILE A 177 -4.86 -10.55 24.03
N ARG A 178 -4.97 -11.38 22.98
CA ARG A 178 -4.34 -11.10 21.69
C ARG A 178 -5.40 -10.99 20.61
N ALA A 179 -5.28 -9.95 19.80
CA ALA A 179 -6.15 -9.68 18.69
C ALA A 179 -5.34 -9.33 17.45
N ALA A 180 -5.83 -9.73 16.27
CA ALA A 180 -5.16 -9.48 15.00
C ALA A 180 -6.18 -9.12 13.91
N GLY A 181 -5.72 -8.40 12.89
CA GLY A 181 -6.55 -8.00 11.76
C GLY A 181 -5.88 -6.88 10.98
N VAL A 182 -6.64 -5.87 10.57
CA VAL A 182 -6.15 -4.75 9.75
C VAL A 182 -6.43 -3.40 10.39
N HIS A 183 -5.64 -2.40 9.98
CA HIS A 183 -5.90 -1.01 10.31
C HIS A 183 -5.63 -0.09 9.12
N GLN A 184 -6.21 1.10 9.20
CA GLN A 184 -6.03 2.18 8.25
C GLN A 184 -5.87 3.50 9.00
N LEU A 185 -4.96 4.33 8.51
CA LEU A 185 -4.68 5.66 9.03
C LEU A 185 -4.69 6.63 7.85
N THR A 186 -5.55 7.66 7.93
CA THR A 186 -5.60 8.72 6.93
C THR A 186 -5.05 10.01 7.53
N ILE A 187 -4.00 10.53 6.93
CA ILE A 187 -3.34 11.76 7.31
C ILE A 187 -3.60 12.80 6.22
N PRO A 188 -4.37 13.88 6.49
CA PRO A 188 -4.56 14.94 5.52
C PRO A 188 -3.37 15.90 5.49
N ASN A 189 -3.29 16.69 4.42
CA ASN A 189 -2.35 17.81 4.27
C ASN A 189 -0.88 17.40 4.46
N VAL A 190 -0.47 16.29 3.87
CA VAL A 190 0.90 15.80 3.96
C VAL A 190 1.83 16.70 3.13
N MET A 191 2.85 17.22 3.81
CA MET A 191 3.91 18.06 3.23
C MET A 191 5.25 17.57 3.80
N PRO A 192 5.88 16.56 3.17
CA PRO A 192 7.09 15.94 3.70
C PRO A 192 8.23 16.95 3.84
N THR A 193 8.83 17.01 5.01
CA THR A 193 10.03 17.82 5.27
C THR A 193 11.15 16.91 5.78
N PRO A 194 12.34 16.90 5.15
CA PRO A 194 13.43 16.05 5.60
C PRO A 194 14.00 16.62 6.90
N GLY A 195 14.42 15.73 7.79
CA GLY A 195 15.01 16.16 9.05
C GLY A 195 15.30 15.00 9.99
N ASP A 196 16.15 15.26 10.97
CA ASP A 196 16.36 14.33 12.06
C ASP A 196 15.15 14.35 12.99
N VAL A 197 14.43 13.23 13.01
CA VAL A 197 13.25 13.05 13.85
C VAL A 197 13.44 11.91 14.84
N THR A 198 12.85 12.08 16.02
CA THR A 198 12.75 11.02 17.03
C THR A 198 11.32 10.50 17.03
N LEU A 199 11.17 9.18 16.84
CA LEU A 199 9.88 8.53 16.95
C LEU A 199 9.50 8.38 18.44
N GLY A 200 8.23 8.64 18.77
CA GLY A 200 7.71 8.53 20.12
C GLY A 200 7.27 7.12 20.52
N ALA A 201 6.71 6.98 21.72
CA ALA A 201 6.18 5.70 22.21
C ALA A 201 5.00 5.18 21.37
N ASN A 202 4.20 6.09 20.80
CA ASN A 202 3.07 5.76 19.93
C ASN A 202 3.53 5.64 18.46
N THR A 203 4.46 4.73 18.21
CA THR A 203 4.94 4.44 16.85
C THR A 203 4.10 3.35 16.20
N PHE A 204 3.59 3.66 15.01
CA PHE A 204 2.85 2.75 14.15
C PHE A 204 3.70 2.36 12.95
N ARG A 205 3.60 1.10 12.57
CA ARG A 205 4.33 0.55 11.43
C ARG A 205 3.35 0.14 10.35
N PHE A 206 3.60 0.56 9.12
CA PHE A 206 2.79 0.19 7.97
C PHE A 206 3.67 -0.33 6.82
N PRO A 207 3.21 -1.33 6.06
CA PRO A 207 3.74 -1.58 4.74
C PRO A 207 3.47 -0.35 3.85
N PHE A 208 4.45 -0.02 3.01
CA PHE A 208 4.35 1.16 2.15
C PHE A 208 4.88 0.84 0.76
N THR A 209 4.11 1.21 -0.27
CA THR A 209 4.61 1.25 -1.64
C THR A 209 4.13 2.50 -2.32
N THR A 210 4.97 3.08 -3.16
CA THR A 210 4.58 4.22 -3.98
C THR A 210 5.40 4.25 -5.26
N SER A 211 4.94 5.05 -6.22
CA SER A 211 5.60 5.25 -7.49
C SER A 211 5.75 6.73 -7.78
N ALA A 212 6.77 7.07 -8.56
CA ALA A 212 6.96 8.40 -9.11
C ALA A 212 7.21 8.27 -10.61
N GLY A 213 6.55 9.13 -11.39
CA GLY A 213 6.92 9.39 -12.77
C GLY A 213 8.25 10.13 -12.85
N ARG A 214 8.81 10.20 -14.06
CA ARG A 214 10.03 10.96 -14.34
C ARG A 214 9.82 12.44 -13.97
N GLY A 215 10.68 12.97 -13.12
CA GLY A 215 10.63 14.34 -12.60
C GLY A 215 9.67 14.52 -11.41
N GLU A 216 9.00 13.48 -10.94
CA GLU A 216 8.06 13.53 -9.82
C GLU A 216 8.72 13.06 -8.51
N SER A 217 8.17 13.51 -7.38
CA SER A 217 8.53 13.04 -6.05
C SER A 217 7.72 11.80 -5.67
N PHE A 218 8.30 10.91 -4.87
CA PHE A 218 7.61 9.77 -4.30
C PHE A 218 6.69 10.20 -3.13
N PRO A 219 5.41 9.80 -3.15
CA PRO A 219 4.52 9.64 -2.03
C PRO A 219 5.10 9.84 -0.62
N GLY A 220 4.86 10.93 0.09
CA GLY A 220 5.25 11.02 1.51
C GLY A 220 6.74 11.16 1.81
N THR A 221 7.56 11.42 0.79
CA THR A 221 9.00 11.70 0.96
C THR A 221 9.38 12.96 0.19
N THR A 222 10.61 13.43 0.37
CA THR A 222 11.22 14.45 -0.49
C THR A 222 12.05 13.86 -1.62
N TYR A 223 12.11 12.52 -1.73
CA TYR A 223 12.84 11.87 -2.81
C TYR A 223 12.03 11.93 -4.10
N GLY A 224 12.72 11.98 -5.23
CA GLY A 224 12.07 11.95 -6.54
C GLY A 224 12.83 11.12 -7.56
N PHE A 225 12.11 10.71 -8.60
CA PHE A 225 12.68 9.91 -9.68
C PHE A 225 13.11 10.82 -10.83
N VAL A 226 14.41 10.85 -11.15
CA VAL A 226 14.94 11.72 -12.19
C VAL A 226 14.96 11.02 -13.54
N ALA A 227 15.56 9.84 -13.63
CA ALA A 227 15.65 9.04 -14.84
C ALA A 227 16.16 7.62 -14.52
N ALA A 228 15.97 6.69 -15.46
CA ALA A 228 16.67 5.40 -15.45
C ALA A 228 17.92 5.48 -16.33
N GLY A 229 19.01 4.86 -15.89
CA GLY A 229 20.24 4.73 -16.67
C GLY A 229 21.00 3.45 -16.36
N GLU A 230 22.14 3.25 -17.03
CA GLU A 230 23.03 2.09 -16.82
C GLU A 230 23.45 1.90 -15.34
N PRO A 231 23.73 2.96 -14.56
CA PRO A 231 24.09 2.80 -13.15
C PRO A 231 22.90 2.41 -12.25
N GLY A 232 21.66 2.72 -12.65
CA GLY A 232 20.46 2.54 -11.84
C GLY A 232 19.39 3.60 -12.12
N ALA A 233 18.37 3.64 -11.26
CA ALA A 233 17.46 4.78 -11.17
C ALA A 233 18.17 5.95 -10.47
N GLU A 234 18.20 7.11 -11.11
CA GLU A 234 18.69 8.35 -10.51
C GLU A 234 17.60 8.96 -9.61
N ILE A 235 17.97 9.24 -8.36
CA ILE A 235 17.08 9.72 -7.30
C ILE A 235 17.49 11.13 -6.87
N SER A 236 16.54 12.05 -6.85
CA SER A 236 16.70 13.41 -6.32
C SER A 236 16.28 13.51 -4.85
N GLY A 237 16.65 14.60 -4.19
CA GLY A 237 16.25 14.89 -2.81
C GLY A 237 17.05 14.13 -1.73
N LEU A 238 18.08 13.39 -2.13
CA LEU A 238 19.04 12.76 -1.22
C LEU A 238 19.89 13.80 -0.49
N PRO A 239 20.44 13.48 0.69
CA PRO A 239 21.43 14.31 1.37
C PRO A 239 22.59 14.74 0.45
N ALA A 240 23.11 15.94 0.68
CA ALA A 240 24.20 16.47 -0.13
C ALA A 240 25.45 15.59 -0.02
N GLY A 241 25.93 15.09 -1.16
CA GLY A 241 27.09 14.19 -1.24
C GLY A 241 26.75 12.70 -1.36
N ASP A 242 25.48 12.32 -1.20
CA ASP A 242 25.05 10.94 -1.37
C ASP A 242 25.07 10.51 -2.86
N TYR A 243 25.31 9.21 -3.08
CA TYR A 243 25.34 8.62 -4.42
C TYR A 243 23.90 8.53 -4.99
N PRO A 244 23.61 9.09 -6.17
CA PRO A 244 22.22 9.27 -6.62
C PRO A 244 21.62 8.08 -7.34
N TYR A 245 22.40 7.05 -7.67
CA TYR A 245 21.90 5.91 -8.45
C TYR A 245 21.58 4.71 -7.56
N VAL A 246 20.38 4.16 -7.75
CA VAL A 246 19.80 3.08 -6.94
C VAL A 246 19.32 1.97 -7.87
N LYS A 247 19.77 0.73 -7.66
CA LYS A 247 19.35 -0.45 -8.42
C LYS A 247 18.19 -1.16 -7.74
N MET A 248 17.54 -2.09 -8.44
CA MET A 248 16.48 -2.92 -7.85
C MET A 248 17.03 -3.68 -6.63
N GLY A 249 16.30 -3.62 -5.52
CA GLY A 249 16.67 -4.21 -4.23
C GLY A 249 17.51 -3.32 -3.33
N ASP A 250 18.13 -2.25 -3.86
CA ASP A 250 18.91 -1.30 -3.07
C ASP A 250 18.01 -0.51 -2.12
N SER A 251 18.55 -0.21 -0.93
CA SER A 251 17.83 0.46 0.15
C SER A 251 17.78 1.98 -0.03
N LEU A 252 16.66 2.57 0.35
CA LEU A 252 16.38 3.99 0.41
C LEU A 252 15.79 4.30 1.79
N ARG A 253 16.52 5.04 2.62
CA ARG A 253 16.04 5.47 3.94
C ARG A 253 15.74 6.95 3.93
N TRP A 254 14.51 7.32 4.28
CA TRP A 254 14.11 8.71 4.45
C TRP A 254 13.67 8.96 5.90
N ARG A 255 14.06 10.11 6.46
CA ARG A 255 13.65 10.56 7.79
C ARG A 255 13.22 12.03 7.73
N GLY A 256 12.18 12.34 8.47
CA GLY A 256 11.59 13.67 8.46
C GLY A 256 10.20 13.66 9.07
N SER A 257 9.39 14.65 8.73
CA SER A 257 8.01 14.70 9.19
C SER A 257 7.06 14.81 8.00
N LEU A 258 5.92 14.11 8.06
CA LEU A 258 4.85 14.25 7.06
C LEU A 258 4.04 15.52 7.27
N ARG A 259 3.98 15.95 8.53
CA ARG A 259 3.47 17.22 9.05
C ARG A 259 4.33 17.58 10.26
N PRO A 260 4.35 18.83 10.75
CA PRO A 260 5.13 19.20 11.93
C PRO A 260 4.90 18.31 13.16
N ASP A 261 3.70 17.72 13.29
CA ASP A 261 3.25 16.87 14.38
C ASP A 261 3.34 15.35 14.10
N ILE A 262 3.79 14.93 12.91
CA ILE A 262 3.88 13.52 12.53
C ILE A 262 5.29 13.17 12.04
N PRO A 263 6.22 12.88 12.97
CA PRO A 263 7.50 12.27 12.65
C PRO A 263 7.34 10.96 11.90
N ALA A 264 8.17 10.75 10.88
CA ALA A 264 8.15 9.56 10.07
C ALA A 264 9.55 9.07 9.70
N GLU A 265 9.70 7.75 9.68
CA GLU A 265 10.89 7.07 9.16
C GLU A 265 10.46 6.03 8.14
N TYR A 266 11.00 6.16 6.93
CA TYR A 266 10.76 5.24 5.83
C TYR A 266 12.02 4.41 5.61
N ASN A 267 11.87 3.09 5.65
CA ASN A 267 12.88 2.11 5.26
C ASN A 267 12.37 1.41 4.01
N LEU A 268 12.80 1.92 2.85
CA LEU A 268 12.30 1.52 1.53
C LEU A 268 13.40 0.83 0.74
N ARG A 269 13.00 0.18 -0.34
CA ARG A 269 13.87 -0.40 -1.35
C ARG A 269 13.32 -0.06 -2.73
N MET A 270 14.21 0.07 -3.69
CA MET A 270 13.81 0.17 -5.09
C MET A 270 13.21 -1.17 -5.53
N VAL A 271 11.93 -1.16 -5.91
CA VAL A 271 11.21 -2.36 -6.35
C VAL A 271 11.44 -2.56 -7.84
N THR A 272 11.12 -1.55 -8.64
CA THR A 272 11.25 -1.57 -10.11
C THR A 272 11.49 -0.16 -10.62
N TYR A 273 12.16 -0.03 -11.76
CA TYR A 273 12.19 1.23 -12.50
C TYR A 273 12.33 0.97 -14.00
N ASN A 274 11.91 1.95 -14.79
CA ASN A 274 12.10 2.02 -16.23
C ASN A 274 12.27 3.49 -16.62
N GLU A 275 12.31 3.78 -17.92
CA GLU A 275 12.51 5.15 -18.41
C GLU A 275 11.47 6.16 -17.90
N SER A 276 10.23 5.73 -17.65
CA SER A 276 9.11 6.62 -17.35
C SER A 276 8.75 6.69 -15.87
N ASN A 277 9.02 5.63 -15.11
CA ASN A 277 8.61 5.54 -13.71
C ASN A 277 9.59 4.70 -12.87
N ALA A 278 9.55 4.95 -11.57
CA ALA A 278 10.15 4.11 -10.55
C ALA A 278 9.11 3.78 -9.48
N ARG A 279 9.29 2.63 -8.84
CA ARG A 279 8.48 2.15 -7.72
C ARG A 279 9.40 1.80 -6.57
N ILE A 280 9.07 2.30 -5.39
CA ILE A 280 9.73 1.97 -4.14
C ILE A 280 8.75 1.31 -3.18
N GLY A 281 9.28 0.48 -2.30
CA GLY A 281 8.48 -0.26 -1.35
C GLY A 281 9.27 -0.63 -0.10
N GLY A 282 8.59 -0.68 1.04
CA GLY A 282 9.15 -1.16 2.28
C GLY A 282 8.22 -0.84 3.43
N ILE A 283 8.76 -0.17 4.44
CA ILE A 283 8.08 0.09 5.71
C ILE A 283 8.12 1.58 6.01
N VAL A 284 7.02 2.09 6.53
CA VAL A 284 7.00 3.39 7.20
C VAL A 284 6.67 3.21 8.68
N ASN A 285 7.44 3.88 9.53
CA ASN A 285 7.14 4.06 10.94
C ASN A 285 6.66 5.50 11.15
N LEU A 286 5.47 5.67 11.71
CA LEU A 286 4.84 6.96 11.98
C LEU A 286 4.68 7.14 13.48
N SER A 287 5.13 8.27 14.03
CA SER A 287 4.85 8.65 15.40
C SER A 287 3.60 9.52 15.44
N LEU A 288 2.58 9.10 16.18
CA LEU A 288 1.36 9.87 16.36
C LEU A 288 1.37 10.61 17.71
N PRO A 289 0.72 11.79 17.80
CA PRO A 289 0.65 12.58 19.02
C PRO A 289 -0.14 11.90 20.14
#